data_AF-A0A7C5Q6Y0-F1
#
_entry.id   AF-A0A7C5Q6Y0-F1
#
_cell.length_a   1.000
_cell.length_b   1.000
_cell.length_c   1.000
_cell.angle_alpha   90.00
_cell.angle_beta   90.00
_cell.angle_gamma   90.00
#
_symmetry.space_group_name_H-M   'P 1'
#
loop_
_entity.id
_entity.type
_entity.pdbx_description
1 polymer ?
#
loop_
_entity_poly.entity_id
_entity_poly.type
_entity_poly.pdbx_seq_one_letter_code
_entity_poly.pdbx_strand_id
1 'polypeptide(L)' 'DQIQQAMRRISRQRTTFLITHRLSQIRWADLILVLKGGELVDRGTHQELLQRSADYRKIFAQYEE' A
#
# COMPACT_ATOMS: atom_id res chain seq x y z
N ASP A 1 12.64 -3.53 -11.69
CA ASP A 1 11.26 -3.76 -12.17
C ASP A 1 10.82 -5.19 -12.47
N GLN A 2 11.68 -6.20 -12.64
CA GLN A 2 11.18 -7.58 -12.87
C GLN A 2 10.45 -8.22 -11.67
N ILE A 3 10.94 -7.99 -10.45
CA ILE A 3 10.35 -8.56 -9.22
C ILE A 3 8.90 -8.05 -9.02
N GLN A 4 8.63 -6.78 -9.30
CA GLN A 4 7.28 -6.20 -9.16
C GLN A 4 6.28 -6.82 -10.12
N GLN A 5 6.68 -7.00 -11.38
CA GLN A 5 5.82 -7.60 -12.39
C GLN A 5 5.55 -9.08 -12.11
N ALA A 6 6.57 -9.81 -11.65
CA ALA A 6 6.42 -11.20 -11.22
C ALA A 6 5.44 -11.33 -10.05
N MET A 7 5.59 -10.48 -9.02
CA MET A 7 4.66 -10.45 -7.88
C MET A 7 3.24 -10.14 -8.33
N ARG A 8 3.04 -9.08 -9.14
CA ARG A 8 1.71 -8.74 -9.67
C ARG A 8 1.08 -9.89 -10.46
N ARG A 9 1.87 -10.60 -11.27
CA ARG A 9 1.39 -11.74 -12.05
C ARG A 9 0.94 -12.89 -11.15
N ILE A 10 1.68 -13.19 -10.09
CA ILE A 10 1.32 -14.23 -9.12
C ILE A 10 0.04 -13.86 -8.34
N SER A 11 -0.13 -12.57 -8.01
CA SER A 11 -1.27 -12.08 -7.23
C SER A 11 -2.61 -12.11 -7.98
N ARG A 12 -2.61 -12.11 -9.32
CA ARG A 12 -3.86 -12.04 -10.11
C ARG A 12 -4.83 -13.21 -9.90
N GLN A 13 -4.36 -14.35 -9.38
CA GLN A 13 -5.19 -15.55 -9.20
C GLN A 13 -5.31 -15.97 -7.73
N ARG A 14 -4.73 -15.19 -6.79
CA ARG A 14 -4.63 -15.56 -5.38
C ARG A 14 -4.74 -14.34 -4.49
N THR A 15 -5.46 -14.46 -3.39
CA THR A 15 -5.40 -13.46 -2.33
C THR A 15 -3.97 -13.35 -1.83
N THR A 16 -3.37 -12.17 -1.99
CA THR A 16 -1.98 -11.90 -1.63
C THR A 16 -1.94 -10.80 -0.59
N PHE A 17 -1.37 -11.09 0.57
CA PHE A 17 -1.04 -10.07 1.57
C PHE A 17 0.40 -9.61 1.34
N LEU A 18 0.57 -8.30 1.14
CA LEU A 18 1.88 -7.69 0.98
C LEU A 18 2.15 -6.78 2.19
N ILE A 19 3.17 -7.11 2.97
CA ILE A 19 3.70 -6.27 4.05
C ILE A 19 5.02 -5.70 3.55
N THR A 20 5.06 -4.39 3.29
CA THR A 20 6.23 -3.76 2.67
C THR A 20 6.36 -2.30 3.07
N HIS A 21 7.62 -1.84 3.13
CA HIS A 21 7.97 -0.43 3.24
C HIS A 21 8.23 0.22 1.87
N ARG A 22 8.16 -0.56 0.77
CA ARG A 22 8.44 -0.05 -0.58
C ARG A 22 7.20 0.61 -1.16
N LEU A 23 7.20 1.93 -1.21
CA LEU A 23 6.10 2.74 -1.74
C LEU A 23 5.66 2.34 -3.15
N SER A 24 6.61 1.96 -4.01
CA SER A 24 6.31 1.54 -5.38
C SER A 24 5.40 0.32 -5.48
N GLN A 25 5.32 -0.53 -4.44
CA GLN A 25 4.42 -1.69 -4.43
C GLN A 25 3.04 -1.32 -3.88
N ILE A 26 3.02 -0.44 -2.87
CA ILE A 26 1.79 0.01 -2.21
C ILE A 26 0.88 0.72 -3.23
N ARG A 27 1.43 1.52 -4.14
CA ARG A 27 0.65 2.26 -5.16
C ARG A 27 -0.19 1.38 -6.08
N TRP A 28 0.14 0.09 -6.20
CA TRP A 28 -0.52 -0.84 -7.11
C TRP A 28 -1.43 -1.85 -6.41
N ALA A 29 -1.50 -1.81 -5.08
CA ALA A 29 -2.35 -2.71 -4.33
C ALA A 29 -3.82 -2.40 -4.63
N ASP A 30 -4.62 -3.45 -4.82
CA ASP A 30 -6.06 -3.33 -5.02
C ASP A 30 -6.76 -2.80 -3.76
N LEU A 31 -6.22 -3.17 -2.59
CA LEU A 31 -6.67 -2.71 -1.28
C LEU A 31 -5.47 -2.52 -0.35
N ILE A 32 -5.43 -1.39 0.34
CA ILE A 32 -4.43 -1.06 1.36
C ILE A 32 -5.14 -0.99 2.72
N LEU A 33 -4.50 -1.57 3.74
CA LEU A 33 -4.92 -1.50 5.13
C LEU A 33 -3.90 -0.64 5.90
N VAL A 34 -4.37 0.44 6.52
CA VAL A 34 -3.52 1.34 7.31
C VAL A 34 -3.64 0.95 8.77
N LEU A 35 -2.53 0.50 9.35
CA LEU A 35 -2.45 0.12 10.76
C LEU A 35 -1.73 1.20 11.57
N LYS A 36 -2.25 1.51 12.76
CA LYS A 36 -1.62 2.41 13.72
C LYS A 36 -1.91 1.95 15.13
N GLY A 37 -0.87 1.79 15.94
CA GLY A 37 -1.02 1.33 17.33
C GLY A 37 -1.65 -0.07 17.46
N GLY A 38 -1.55 -0.91 16.43
CA GLY A 38 -2.20 -2.24 16.40
C GLY A 38 -3.64 -2.24 15.89
N GLU A 39 -4.21 -1.08 15.55
CA GLU A 39 -5.59 -0.95 15.07
C GLU A 39 -5.65 -0.58 13.58
N LEU A 40 -6.70 -1.06 12.90
CA LEU A 40 -7.01 -0.67 11.52
C LEU A 40 -7.68 0.70 11.52
N VAL A 41 -6.94 1.73 11.12
CA VAL A 41 -7.41 3.12 11.15
C VAL A 41 -8.01 3.59 9.82
N ASP A 42 -7.65 2.95 8.71
CA ASP A 42 -8.23 3.25 7.40
C ASP A 42 -8.01 2.11 6.39
N ARG A 43 -8.79 2.12 5.31
CA ARG A 43 -8.63 1.20 4.18
C ARG A 43 -9.14 1.78 2.87
N GLY A 44 -8.51 1.40 1.77
CA GLY A 44 -8.94 1.80 0.43
C GLY A 44 -7.85 1.66 -0.61
N THR A 45 -8.07 2.27 -1.77
CA THR A 45 -7.03 2.38 -2.80
C THR A 45 -6.01 3.46 -2.42
N HIS A 46 -4.86 3.46 -3.11
CA HIS A 46 -3.84 4.49 -2.91
C HIS A 46 -4.40 5.91 -3.08
N GLN A 47 -5.18 6.16 -4.13
CA GLN A 47 -5.73 7.48 -4.44
C GLN A 47 -6.71 7.95 -3.36
N GLU A 48 -7.60 7.06 -2.94
CA GLU A 48 -8.56 7.34 -1.88
C GLU A 48 -7.88 7.68 -0.56
N LEU A 49 -6.92 6.85 -0.14
CA LEU A 49 -6.19 7.04 1.11
C LEU A 49 -5.33 8.29 1.09
N LEU A 50 -4.74 8.65 -0.05
CA LEU A 50 -3.99 9.89 -0.18
C LEU A 50 -4.88 11.12 0.10
N GLN A 51 -6.16 11.08 -0.30
CA GLN A 51 -7.12 12.15 -0.05
C GLN A 51 -7.66 12.13 1.39
N ARG A 52 -8.10 10.98 1.89
CA ARG A 52 -8.82 10.89 3.17
C ARG A 52 -7.91 10.68 4.40
N SER A 53 -6.78 10.01 4.24
CA SER A 53 -6.01 9.47 5.36
C SER A 53 -4.77 10.28 5.68
N ALA A 54 -4.79 11.02 6.78
CA ALA A 54 -3.63 11.77 7.26
C ALA A 54 -2.47 10.85 7.65
N ASP A 55 -2.77 9.69 8.25
CA ASP A 55 -1.73 8.72 8.65
C ASP A 55 -1.10 8.06 7.43
N TYR A 56 -1.88 7.75 6.38
CA TYR A 56 -1.32 7.26 5.13
C TYR A 56 -0.41 8.30 4.44
N ARG A 57 -0.82 9.57 4.39
CA ARG A 57 0.01 10.64 3.79
C ARG A 57 1.36 10.78 4.48
N LYS A 58 1.44 10.64 5.80
CA LYS A 58 2.70 10.69 6.55
C LYS A 58 3.70 9.64 6.08
N ILE A 59 3.22 8.44 5.72
CA ILE A 59 4.07 7.36 5.19
C ILE A 59 4.73 7.77 3.87
N PHE A 60 4.11 8.63 3.05
CA PHE A 60 4.69 9.08 1.77
C PHE A 60 5.52 10.35 1.92
N ALA A 61 5.15 11.25 2.84
CA ALA A 61 5.89 12.48 3.11
C ALA A 61 7.35 12.22 3.55
N GLN A 62 7.62 11.10 4.21
CA GLN A 62 8.98 10.73 4.68
C GLN A 62 9.90 10.16 3.58
N TYR A 63 9.41 9.95 2.36
CA TYR A 63 10.18 9.35 1.26
C TYR A 63 10.35 10.30 0.06
N GLU A 64 9.86 11.53 0.15
CA GLU A 64 10.07 12.58 -0.87
C GLU A 64 11.27 13.51 -0.54
N GLU A 65 12.08 13.16 0.47
CA GLU A 65 13.46 13.69 0.68
C GLU A 65 14.50 12.83 -0.06
#